data_AF-A0A9P1GM77-F1
#
_entry.id   AF-A0A9P1GM77-F1
#
_cell.length_a   1.000
_cell.length_b   1.000
_cell.length_c   1.000
_cell.angle_alpha   90.00
_cell.angle_beta   90.00
_cell.angle_gamma   90.00
#
_symmetry.space_group_name_H-M   'P 1'
#
loop_
_entity.id
_entity.type
_entity.pdbx_description
1 polymer ?
#
loop_
_entity_poly.entity_id
_entity_poly.type
_entity_poly.pdbx_seq_one_letter_code
_entity_poly.pdbx_strand_id
1 'polypeptide(L)'
;MDAGLKKQIDGLLEEAEKGSLLQSMEKIYAILRDHGLMWSSTVHSRWIGVHESNRDGTGISPDHVQKLCLDFFEFGYVPSASRRICIELGTGDRCSDDTRAYNDKLVQQSNNLLPPIKDKLRFATIAGSHSNQVMRMWFYGMEHASEKLTTGGRLSSEILQRSDSLCWQAVHQGVEWEIISSLVPATWKHFASLASSAANSAQQVSQGETDLQVCKKIASTWQACNAGNVMTYQEMKPILLRSKPPRTETIPHLFSFMMKCGGGATGHLMQATESFVRCNGISSRRLPVQAWDYLATDVKNKQGEQAVLWRHAMLKTMYCVENGLTPADIKKSFSNGSIFQQVLVFERTHQELRKLGASMSELSGHMLAQGLGVFEVDSVMAILGKKFKGPHEPFSDFKDLRHAAHKCVTCWNEHVKQPVTSPWAADVAASTPSASASQTSRIRDISEGGRLTSASIVLDAGFDVGSKIVRKSDNKEATIKEMSSIRVVVTCDDGKDYDLKVDDLIGGKWKHQPKEKAPELVKDPEVWKELLKMGVMRADVIKRIHETVQQCPDQLKGLDLIQKPKGVSASSDFGKGKLQLVPITTRVEIVDECTDHRLPPNALRICGEKIDGNLT
;
A
#
# COMPACT_ATOMS: atom_id res chain seq x y z
N MET A 1 27.31 -15.41 -4.04
CA MET A 1 27.29 -15.60 -2.58
C MET A 1 27.54 -17.07 -2.30
N ASP A 2 28.39 -17.38 -1.31
CA ASP A 2 28.76 -18.76 -0.97
C ASP A 2 27.56 -19.59 -0.50
N ALA A 3 27.51 -20.88 -0.87
CA ALA A 3 26.39 -21.76 -0.55
C ALA A 3 26.33 -22.13 0.95
N GLY A 4 27.49 -22.21 1.61
CA GLY A 4 27.60 -22.44 3.05
C GLY A 4 27.07 -21.24 3.84
N LEU A 5 27.51 -20.04 3.47
CA LEU A 5 26.99 -18.78 4.02
C LEU A 5 25.47 -18.69 3.88
N LYS A 6 24.94 -19.04 2.69
CA LYS A 6 23.50 -18.99 2.44
C LYS A 6 22.73 -19.88 3.40
N LYS A 7 23.15 -21.14 3.53
CA LYS A 7 22.53 -22.12 4.42
C LYS A 7 22.57 -21.68 5.90
N GLN A 8 23.67 -21.06 6.33
CA GLN A 8 23.81 -20.58 7.70
C GLN A 8 22.82 -19.44 8.01
N ILE A 9 22.71 -18.46 7.10
CA ILE A 9 21.76 -17.35 7.27
C ILE A 9 20.31 -17.84 7.15
N ASP A 10 20.00 -18.74 6.22
CA ASP A 10 18.67 -19.35 6.11
C ASP A 10 18.25 -20.01 7.43
N GLY A 11 19.14 -20.79 8.06
CA GLY A 11 18.89 -21.40 9.36
C GLY A 11 18.60 -20.39 10.47
N LEU A 12 19.37 -19.29 10.54
CA LEU A 12 19.15 -18.25 11.54
C LEU A 12 17.88 -17.43 11.29
N LEU A 13 17.49 -17.23 10.03
CA LEU A 13 16.22 -16.59 9.67
C LEU A 13 15.04 -17.47 10.08
N GLU A 14 15.11 -18.78 9.84
CA GLU A 14 14.10 -19.72 10.32
C GLU A 14 14.01 -19.74 11.86
N GLU A 15 15.16 -19.72 12.56
CA GLU A 15 15.18 -19.60 14.01
C GLU A 15 14.47 -18.32 14.44
N ALA A 16 14.80 -17.17 13.83
CA ALA A 16 14.19 -15.87 14.13
C ALA A 16 12.66 -15.84 13.93
N GLU A 17 12.15 -16.62 12.97
CA GLU A 17 10.71 -16.78 12.74
C GLU A 17 10.01 -17.65 13.79
N LYS A 18 10.69 -18.71 14.25
CA LYS A 18 10.20 -19.70 15.22
C LYS A 18 10.37 -19.24 16.68
N GLY A 19 11.31 -18.33 16.95
CA GLY A 19 11.70 -17.88 18.29
C GLY A 19 12.92 -16.95 18.24
N SER A 20 13.52 -16.60 19.38
CA SER A 20 14.86 -15.98 19.47
C SER A 20 15.20 -14.77 18.57
N LEU A 21 14.20 -14.02 18.06
CA LEU A 21 14.34 -12.95 17.06
C LEU A 21 15.58 -12.06 17.25
N LEU A 22 15.75 -11.46 18.42
CA LEU A 22 16.89 -10.58 18.70
C LEU A 22 18.23 -11.31 18.59
N GLN A 23 18.35 -12.48 19.24
CA GLN A 23 19.60 -13.25 19.25
C GLN A 23 19.98 -13.74 17.85
N SER A 24 19.01 -14.23 17.08
CA SER A 24 19.24 -14.69 15.71
C SER A 24 19.64 -13.52 14.80
N MET A 25 18.99 -12.36 14.92
CA MET A 25 19.38 -11.17 14.15
C MET A 25 20.78 -10.65 14.49
N GLU A 26 21.19 -10.63 15.77
CA GLU A 26 22.56 -10.24 16.13
C GLU A 26 23.61 -11.19 15.53
N LYS A 27 23.35 -12.51 15.53
CA LYS A 27 24.22 -13.48 14.88
C LYS A 27 24.30 -13.23 13.37
N ILE A 28 23.17 -12.93 12.73
CA ILE A 28 23.15 -12.59 11.30
C ILE A 28 23.99 -11.33 11.05
N TYR A 29 23.82 -10.25 11.82
CA TYR A 29 24.62 -9.03 11.65
C TYR A 29 26.12 -9.27 11.82
N ALA A 30 26.54 -10.13 12.77
CA ALA A 30 27.93 -10.52 12.92
C ALA A 30 28.46 -11.24 11.67
N ILE A 31 27.73 -12.24 11.17
CA ILE A 31 28.09 -12.97 9.95
C ILE A 31 28.17 -12.05 8.74
N LEU A 32 27.21 -11.12 8.58
CA LEU A 32 27.21 -10.15 7.49
C LEU A 32 28.44 -9.24 7.55
N ARG A 33 28.87 -8.81 8.74
CA ARG A 33 30.11 -8.03 8.91
C ARG A 33 31.34 -8.82 8.50
N ASP A 34 31.45 -10.07 8.94
CA ASP A 34 32.60 -10.94 8.64
C ASP A 34 32.75 -11.22 7.13
N HIS A 35 31.65 -11.17 6.39
CA HIS A 35 31.63 -11.40 4.94
C HIS A 35 31.58 -10.10 4.11
N GLY A 36 31.75 -8.92 4.73
CA GLY A 36 31.74 -7.64 4.04
C GLY A 36 30.37 -7.25 3.46
N LEU A 37 29.29 -7.88 3.91
CA LEU A 37 27.90 -7.59 3.54
C LEU A 37 27.24 -6.58 4.49
N MET A 38 27.94 -6.19 5.57
CA MET A 38 27.56 -5.12 6.47
C MET A 38 28.81 -4.34 6.91
N TRP A 39 28.76 -3.01 6.90
CA TRP A 39 29.90 -2.15 7.26
C TRP A 39 29.44 -0.86 7.95
N SER A 40 30.36 -0.19 8.66
CA SER A 40 30.09 1.11 9.26
C SER A 40 30.55 2.24 8.34
N SER A 41 29.75 3.30 8.22
CA SER A 41 30.15 4.51 7.48
C SER A 41 29.42 5.75 8.00
N THR A 42 30.11 6.90 8.00
CA THR A 42 29.48 8.19 8.26
C THR A 42 28.69 8.64 7.03
N VAL A 43 27.37 8.75 7.18
CA VAL A 43 26.46 9.09 6.09
C VAL A 43 25.61 10.29 6.47
N HIS A 44 25.53 11.25 5.54
CA HIS A 44 24.68 12.42 5.67
C HIS A 44 23.19 12.03 5.56
N SER A 45 22.37 12.55 6.46
CA SER A 45 20.94 12.22 6.60
C SER A 45 20.13 12.41 5.31
N ARG A 46 20.48 13.42 4.50
CA ARG A 46 19.89 13.70 3.17
C ARG A 46 19.88 12.53 2.18
N TRP A 47 20.80 11.56 2.32
CA TRP A 47 20.88 10.40 1.42
C TRP A 47 20.12 9.16 1.93
N ILE A 48 19.49 9.27 3.11
CA ILE A 48 18.88 8.15 3.82
C ILE A 48 17.37 8.36 3.92
N GLY A 49 16.61 7.45 3.33
CA GLY A 49 15.16 7.36 3.49
C GLY A 49 14.76 6.29 4.48
N VAL A 50 13.53 5.81 4.37
CA VAL A 50 12.90 4.81 5.24
C VAL A 50 12.63 3.55 4.43
N HIS A 51 13.01 2.38 4.94
CA HIS A 51 12.65 1.14 4.26
C HIS A 51 11.14 0.90 4.40
N GLU A 52 10.47 0.41 3.35
CA GLU A 52 9.03 0.18 3.34
C GLU A 52 8.57 -0.92 4.30
N SER A 53 9.50 -1.75 4.79
CA SER A 53 9.26 -2.75 5.85
C SER A 53 9.39 -2.17 7.26
N ASN A 54 9.85 -0.92 7.41
CA ASN A 54 10.07 -0.33 8.71
C ASN A 54 8.76 -0.22 9.51
N ARG A 55 8.79 -0.63 10.78
CA ARG A 55 7.60 -0.68 11.66
C ARG A 55 6.44 -1.45 11.02
N ASP A 56 6.74 -2.64 10.50
CA ASP A 56 5.76 -3.54 9.87
C ASP A 56 4.98 -2.86 8.72
N GLY A 57 5.67 -1.95 8.01
CA GLY A 57 5.12 -1.16 6.92
C GLY A 57 4.43 0.13 7.32
N THR A 58 4.33 0.44 8.61
CA THR A 58 3.75 1.71 9.10
C THR A 58 4.67 2.90 8.83
N GLY A 59 5.99 2.67 8.70
CA GLY A 59 6.94 3.76 8.45
C GLY A 59 7.09 4.68 9.65
N ILE A 60 6.93 5.99 9.43
CA ILE A 60 7.21 7.05 10.41
C ILE A 60 5.94 7.87 10.71
N SER A 61 5.80 8.30 11.96
CA SER A 61 4.80 9.31 12.38
C SER A 61 5.42 10.72 12.29
N PRO A 62 4.92 11.62 11.43
CA PRO A 62 5.39 13.00 11.35
C PRO A 62 5.24 13.78 12.66
N ASP A 63 4.10 13.67 13.35
CA ASP A 63 3.88 14.27 14.68
C ASP A 63 4.96 13.85 15.69
N HIS A 64 5.35 12.57 15.66
CA HIS A 64 6.41 12.10 16.53
C HIS A 64 7.80 12.65 16.14
N VAL A 65 8.09 12.80 14.85
CA VAL A 65 9.35 13.45 14.41
C VAL A 65 9.40 14.90 14.87
N GLN A 66 8.29 15.64 14.76
CA GLN A 66 8.20 17.03 15.24
C GLN A 66 8.46 17.12 16.75
N LYS A 67 7.82 16.25 17.56
CA LYS A 67 8.08 16.19 19.01
C LYS A 67 9.53 15.82 19.33
N LEU A 68 10.07 14.81 18.65
CA LEU A 68 11.46 14.39 18.84
C LEU A 68 12.46 15.50 18.46
N CYS A 69 12.12 16.36 17.51
CA CYS A 69 12.92 17.53 17.16
C CYS A 69 13.06 18.50 18.34
N LEU A 70 11.97 18.72 19.10
CA LEU A 70 12.01 19.51 20.32
C LEU A 70 12.77 18.79 21.44
N ASP A 71 12.56 17.48 21.61
CA ASP A 71 13.26 16.68 22.62
C ASP A 71 14.78 16.69 22.41
N PHE A 72 15.26 16.60 21.16
CA PHE A 72 16.68 16.71 20.83
C PHE A 72 17.29 18.02 21.33
N PHE A 73 16.52 19.12 21.24
CA PHE A 73 16.97 20.43 21.70
C PHE A 73 16.87 20.58 23.22
N GLU A 74 15.83 20.06 23.87
CA GLU A 74 15.61 20.23 25.31
C GLU A 74 16.48 19.29 26.16
N PHE A 75 16.73 18.06 25.71
CA PHE A 75 17.51 17.06 26.45
C PHE A 75 18.96 16.93 25.96
N GLY A 76 19.26 17.47 24.78
CA GLY A 76 20.55 17.33 24.11
C GLY A 76 20.68 16.04 23.30
N TYR A 77 21.41 16.12 22.20
CA TYR A 77 21.69 15.02 21.30
C TYR A 77 22.84 14.16 21.83
N VAL A 78 22.60 12.85 21.86
CA VAL A 78 23.61 11.85 22.22
C VAL A 78 23.83 10.90 21.04
N PRO A 79 25.02 10.89 20.41
CA PRO A 79 25.31 10.02 19.27
C PRO A 79 25.04 8.54 19.53
N SER A 80 25.29 8.04 20.75
CA SER A 80 25.14 6.63 21.13
C SER A 80 23.74 6.23 21.58
N ALA A 81 22.78 7.17 21.68
CA ALA A 81 21.46 6.89 22.27
C ALA A 81 20.57 5.97 21.41
N SER A 82 20.90 5.75 20.14
CA SER A 82 20.12 4.86 19.27
C SER A 82 21.00 4.12 18.28
N ARG A 83 20.67 2.83 18.08
CA ARG A 83 21.26 2.05 17.00
C ARG A 83 20.74 2.54 15.65
N ARG A 84 21.65 2.65 14.69
CA ARG A 84 21.38 3.18 13.34
C ARG A 84 21.76 2.12 12.32
N ILE A 85 20.75 1.48 11.73
CA ILE A 85 20.94 0.46 10.71
C ILE A 85 20.14 0.85 9.47
N CYS A 86 20.79 0.82 8.31
CA CYS A 86 20.17 1.07 7.02
C CYS A 86 20.59 0.04 5.97
N ILE A 87 19.78 -0.07 4.94
CA ILE A 87 20.00 -0.94 3.79
C ILE A 87 20.40 -0.08 2.61
N GLU A 88 21.45 -0.48 1.90
CA GLU A 88 21.87 0.12 0.63
C GLU A 88 20.80 -0.06 -0.45
N LEU A 89 20.51 1.02 -1.17
CA LEU A 89 19.59 1.04 -2.30
C LEU A 89 20.38 1.02 -3.61
N GLY A 90 20.39 -0.12 -4.28
CA GLY A 90 21.05 -0.29 -5.57
C GLY A 90 20.50 0.63 -6.66
N THR A 91 21.27 0.82 -7.73
CA THR A 91 20.83 1.52 -8.95
C THR A 91 20.32 0.52 -9.98
N GLY A 92 19.11 0.73 -10.50
CA GLY A 92 18.52 -0.14 -11.52
C GLY A 92 17.91 -1.44 -10.99
N ASP A 93 17.80 -1.57 -9.66
CA ASP A 93 17.08 -2.63 -8.98
C ASP A 93 15.66 -2.17 -8.61
N ARG A 94 14.67 -2.98 -8.99
CA ARG A 94 13.25 -2.67 -8.78
C ARG A 94 12.90 -2.52 -7.29
N CYS A 95 13.44 -3.37 -6.42
CA CYS A 95 13.15 -3.28 -4.99
C CYS A 95 13.64 -1.94 -4.41
N SER A 96 14.84 -1.52 -4.79
CA SER A 96 15.41 -0.23 -4.38
C SER A 96 14.61 0.97 -4.91
N ASP A 97 14.09 0.88 -6.13
CA ASP A 97 13.25 1.93 -6.72
C ASP A 97 11.85 1.98 -6.08
N ASP A 98 11.29 0.83 -5.71
CA ASP A 98 10.04 0.73 -4.94
C ASP A 98 10.22 1.40 -3.55
N THR A 99 11.36 1.21 -2.88
CA THR A 99 11.68 1.91 -1.62
C THR A 99 11.81 3.42 -1.81
N ARG A 100 12.39 3.88 -2.93
CA ARG A 100 12.46 5.32 -3.24
C ARG A 100 11.07 5.91 -3.44
N ALA A 101 10.24 5.26 -4.26
CA ALA A 101 8.85 5.66 -4.49
C ALA A 101 8.03 5.65 -3.19
N TYR A 102 8.28 4.70 -2.28
CA TYR A 102 7.69 4.69 -0.95
C TYR A 102 8.05 5.95 -0.15
N ASN A 103 9.30 6.41 -0.20
CA ASN A 103 9.73 7.63 0.50
C ASN A 103 9.13 8.90 -0.10
N ASP A 104 9.07 8.99 -1.43
CA ASP A 104 8.41 10.11 -2.11
C ASP A 104 6.94 10.19 -1.68
N LYS A 105 6.26 9.04 -1.68
CA LYS A 105 4.89 8.92 -1.16
C LYS A 105 4.82 9.31 0.32
N LEU A 106 5.70 8.81 1.17
CA LEU A 106 5.71 9.11 2.60
C LEU A 106 5.81 10.62 2.87
N VAL A 107 6.67 11.32 2.12
CA VAL A 107 6.85 12.78 2.25
C VAL A 107 5.65 13.54 1.69
N GLN A 108 5.16 13.19 0.50
CA GLN A 108 3.95 13.79 -0.09
C GLN A 108 2.74 13.66 0.84
N GLN A 109 2.66 12.56 1.56
CA GLN A 109 1.57 12.26 2.48
C GLN A 109 1.71 12.91 3.85
N SER A 110 2.77 13.66 4.12
CA SER A 110 3.07 14.16 5.47
C SER A 110 2.49 15.54 5.81
N ASN A 111 1.72 16.17 4.91
CA ASN A 111 1.27 17.56 5.06
C ASN A 111 2.44 18.53 5.33
N ASN A 112 3.55 18.37 4.60
CA ASN A 112 4.80 19.13 4.77
C ASN A 112 5.49 18.99 6.15
N LEU A 113 5.05 18.05 7.00
CA LEU A 113 5.66 17.80 8.30
C LEU A 113 6.94 16.95 8.21
N LEU A 114 7.20 16.31 7.06
CA LEU A 114 8.46 15.59 6.81
C LEU A 114 9.34 16.31 5.77
N PRO A 115 10.67 16.17 5.85
CA PRO A 115 11.58 16.86 4.94
C PRO A 115 11.54 16.35 3.50
N PRO A 116 11.66 17.24 2.50
CA PRO A 116 11.57 16.89 1.08
C PRO A 116 12.70 15.97 0.62
N ILE A 117 12.39 15.06 -0.31
CA ILE A 117 13.40 14.25 -1.01
C ILE A 117 13.97 15.08 -2.16
N LYS A 118 15.12 15.74 -1.95
CA LYS A 118 15.82 16.51 -3.00
C LYS A 118 16.97 15.74 -3.62
N ASP A 119 17.63 14.91 -2.83
CA ASP A 119 18.73 14.04 -3.27
C ASP A 119 18.23 12.63 -3.57
N LYS A 120 18.86 11.95 -4.52
CA LYS A 120 18.60 10.52 -4.77
C LYS A 120 19.02 9.71 -3.54
N LEU A 121 18.05 9.05 -2.91
CA LEU A 121 18.30 8.19 -1.76
C LEU A 121 19.22 7.01 -2.12
N ARG A 122 20.25 6.83 -1.29
CA ARG A 122 21.25 5.76 -1.39
C ARG A 122 21.05 4.68 -0.34
N PHE A 123 20.36 5.01 0.75
CA PHE A 123 20.09 4.07 1.84
C PHE A 123 18.66 4.22 2.37
N ALA A 124 18.17 3.19 3.04
CA ALA A 124 16.86 3.17 3.68
C ALA A 124 16.94 2.58 5.08
N THR A 125 16.45 3.30 6.10
CA THR A 125 16.55 2.87 7.49
C THR A 125 15.64 1.69 7.82
N ILE A 126 16.16 0.74 8.61
CA ILE A 126 15.37 -0.25 9.36
C ILE A 126 15.41 0.00 10.88
N ALA A 127 16.37 0.80 11.35
CA ALA A 127 16.48 1.31 12.72
C ALA A 127 16.98 2.76 12.70
N GLY A 128 16.54 3.61 13.65
CA GLY A 128 16.97 5.03 13.69
C GLY A 128 16.23 5.97 12.73
N SER A 129 15.04 5.56 12.26
CA SER A 129 14.30 6.29 11.22
C SER A 129 13.84 7.70 11.64
N HIS A 130 13.28 7.87 12.85
CA HIS A 130 12.83 9.18 13.36
C HIS A 130 13.98 10.15 13.59
N SER A 131 15.09 9.69 14.21
CA SER A 131 16.26 10.54 14.43
C SER A 131 16.89 11.00 13.11
N ASN A 132 16.91 10.14 12.09
CA ASN A 132 17.30 10.55 10.74
C ASN A 132 16.40 11.65 10.17
N GLN A 133 15.06 11.55 10.36
CA GLN A 133 14.15 12.59 9.90
C GLN A 133 14.30 13.90 10.66
N VAL A 134 14.56 13.87 11.98
CA VAL A 134 14.87 15.08 12.77
C VAL A 134 16.12 15.77 12.20
N MET A 135 17.19 15.02 11.92
CA MET A 135 18.39 15.59 11.33
C MET A 135 18.12 16.19 9.94
N ARG A 136 17.27 15.55 9.14
CA ARG A 136 16.83 16.10 7.84
C ARG A 136 15.98 17.36 8.01
N MET A 137 15.12 17.45 9.03
CA MET A 137 14.31 18.65 9.30
C MET A 137 15.19 19.86 9.57
N TRP A 138 16.19 19.70 10.45
CA TRP A 138 17.18 20.74 10.72
C TRP A 138 17.98 21.12 9.47
N PHE A 139 18.47 20.13 8.71
CA PHE A 139 19.24 20.37 7.49
C PHE A 139 18.47 21.20 6.44
N TYR A 140 17.17 20.97 6.30
CA TYR A 140 16.33 21.67 5.33
C TYR A 140 15.66 22.94 5.86
N GLY A 141 15.88 23.31 7.13
CA GLY A 141 15.23 24.49 7.74
C GLY A 141 13.71 24.43 7.67
N MET A 142 13.14 23.28 8.05
CA MET A 142 11.69 23.05 8.02
C MET A 142 10.95 23.99 8.96
N GLU A 143 9.67 24.20 8.71
CA GLU A 143 8.78 24.92 9.64
C GLU A 143 8.57 24.10 10.91
N HIS A 144 8.45 24.78 12.05
CA HIS A 144 8.25 24.13 13.34
C HIS A 144 7.50 25.06 14.30
N ALA A 145 6.59 24.51 15.11
CA ALA A 145 5.72 25.31 15.97
C ALA A 145 6.43 25.96 17.17
N SER A 146 7.55 25.39 17.61
CA SER A 146 8.32 25.93 18.75
C SER A 146 9.19 27.12 18.33
N GLU A 147 8.87 28.30 18.88
CA GLU A 147 9.67 29.52 18.72
C GLU A 147 11.10 29.38 19.27
N LYS A 148 11.33 28.45 20.22
CA LYS A 148 12.68 28.17 20.76
C LYS A 148 13.65 27.66 19.71
N LEU A 149 13.13 26.97 18.68
CA LEU A 149 13.94 26.31 17.65
C LEU A 149 14.08 27.15 16.38
N THR A 150 13.27 28.20 16.24
CA THR A 150 13.01 28.83 14.95
C THR A 150 13.44 30.28 14.87
N THR A 151 13.75 30.73 13.66
CA THR A 151 13.88 32.15 13.31
C THR A 151 12.98 32.39 12.10
N GLY A 152 11.98 33.26 12.24
CA GLY A 152 10.95 33.45 11.20
C GLY A 152 10.08 32.20 10.97
N GLY A 153 9.81 31.42 12.02
CA GLY A 153 8.98 30.20 11.96
C GLY A 153 9.66 28.96 11.37
N ARG A 154 10.95 29.05 11.00
CA ARG A 154 11.75 27.96 10.44
C ARG A 154 12.91 27.58 11.33
N LEU A 155 13.24 26.29 11.40
CA LEU A 155 14.34 25.76 12.19
C LEU A 155 15.66 26.48 11.82
N SER A 156 16.31 27.08 12.82
CA SER A 156 17.55 27.86 12.63
C SER A 156 18.79 27.05 12.96
N SER A 157 19.69 26.92 11.97
CA SER A 157 20.99 26.26 12.14
C SER A 157 21.85 26.99 13.17
N GLU A 158 21.74 28.32 13.25
CA GLU A 158 22.49 29.17 14.19
C GLU A 158 22.05 28.92 15.63
N ILE A 159 20.75 28.76 15.87
CA ILE A 159 20.22 28.37 17.18
C ILE A 159 20.77 27.00 17.56
N LEU A 160 20.65 26.02 16.66
CA LEU A 160 21.12 24.65 16.91
C LEU A 160 22.62 24.62 17.22
N GLN A 161 23.45 25.35 16.47
CA GLN A 161 24.90 25.38 16.67
C GLN A 161 25.28 25.89 18.06
N ARG A 162 24.57 26.92 18.55
CA ARG A 162 24.84 27.53 19.86
C ARG A 162 24.34 26.66 21.02
N SER A 163 23.20 26.00 20.86
CA SER A 163 22.59 25.18 21.92
C SER A 163 23.19 23.78 22.00
N ASP A 164 23.44 23.16 20.84
CA ASP A 164 23.89 21.78 20.73
C ASP A 164 24.79 21.60 19.49
N SER A 165 26.07 21.92 19.68
CA SER A 165 27.09 21.80 18.63
C SER A 165 27.26 20.36 18.11
N LEU A 166 26.97 19.33 18.92
CA LEU A 166 27.06 17.92 18.50
C LEU A 166 25.90 17.55 17.59
N CYS A 167 24.67 17.95 17.93
CA CYS A 167 23.53 17.80 17.04
C CYS A 167 23.77 18.56 15.73
N TRP A 168 24.30 19.78 15.81
CA TRP A 168 24.64 20.57 14.63
C TRP A 168 25.65 19.86 13.72
N GLN A 169 26.71 19.28 14.29
CA GLN A 169 27.68 18.47 13.54
C GLN A 169 27.01 17.25 12.90
N ALA A 170 26.20 16.51 13.65
CA ALA A 170 25.47 15.35 13.15
C ALA A 170 24.56 15.70 11.96
N VAL A 171 23.91 16.87 12.00
CA VAL A 171 23.05 17.38 10.92
C VAL A 171 23.84 17.67 9.64
N HIS A 172 25.01 18.32 9.74
CA HIS A 172 25.74 18.84 8.58
C HIS A 172 26.84 17.91 8.05
N GLN A 173 27.40 17.05 8.92
CA GLN A 173 28.48 16.13 8.59
C GLN A 173 27.99 14.69 8.44
N GLY A 174 26.79 14.39 8.94
CA GLY A 174 26.25 13.05 9.02
C GLY A 174 26.67 12.33 10.30
N VAL A 175 26.20 11.09 10.41
CA VAL A 175 26.46 10.23 11.58
C VAL A 175 26.86 8.84 11.12
N GLU A 176 27.48 8.07 12.00
CA GLU A 176 27.81 6.68 11.71
C GLU A 176 26.55 5.81 11.61
N TRP A 177 26.49 5.01 10.55
CA TRP A 177 25.46 4.01 10.28
C TRP A 177 26.09 2.65 10.08
N GLU A 178 25.45 1.61 10.59
CA GLU A 178 25.67 0.25 10.10
C GLU A 178 24.86 0.06 8.82
N ILE A 179 25.55 -0.20 7.70
CA ILE A 179 24.99 -0.29 6.36
C ILE A 179 25.00 -1.75 5.92
N ILE A 180 23.85 -2.25 5.50
CA ILE A 180 23.67 -3.60 4.97
C ILE A 180 23.64 -3.52 3.44
N SER A 181 24.44 -4.36 2.79
CA SER A 181 24.51 -4.43 1.33
C SER A 181 23.14 -4.75 0.71
N SER A 182 22.86 -4.13 -0.43
CA SER A 182 21.68 -4.40 -1.26
C SER A 182 21.55 -5.88 -1.68
N LEU A 183 22.65 -6.64 -1.68
CA LEU A 183 22.67 -8.07 -1.96
C LEU A 183 21.90 -8.91 -0.92
N VAL A 184 21.82 -8.43 0.33
CA VAL A 184 21.16 -9.16 1.43
C VAL A 184 19.63 -9.23 1.20
N PRO A 185 18.87 -8.12 1.11
CA PRO A 185 17.43 -8.19 0.83
C PRO A 185 17.12 -8.69 -0.59
N ALA A 186 18.07 -8.59 -1.53
CA ALA A 186 17.94 -9.25 -2.83
C ALA A 186 17.93 -10.78 -2.69
N THR A 187 18.76 -11.34 -1.79
CA THR A 187 18.89 -12.78 -1.56
C THR A 187 17.81 -13.31 -0.59
N TRP A 188 17.54 -12.59 0.50
CA TRP A 188 16.61 -12.99 1.56
C TRP A 188 15.48 -11.96 1.69
N LYS A 189 14.37 -12.20 1.00
CA LYS A 189 13.26 -11.24 0.90
C LYS A 189 12.61 -10.89 2.25
N HIS A 190 12.63 -11.81 3.22
CA HIS A 190 12.05 -11.58 4.56
C HIS A 190 13.00 -10.89 5.54
N PHE A 191 14.28 -10.72 5.19
CA PHE A 191 15.29 -10.16 6.08
C PHE A 191 14.92 -8.78 6.61
N ALA A 192 14.52 -7.84 5.73
CA ALA A 192 14.22 -6.47 6.13
C ALA A 192 13.06 -6.38 7.14
N SER A 193 12.06 -7.26 6.99
CA SER A 193 10.94 -7.37 7.93
C SER A 193 11.42 -7.86 9.30
N LEU A 194 12.18 -8.95 9.35
CA LEU A 194 12.71 -9.52 10.60
C LEU A 194 13.67 -8.55 11.31
N ALA A 195 14.54 -7.90 10.53
CA ALA A 195 15.49 -6.91 11.02
C ALA A 195 14.78 -5.69 11.63
N SER A 196 13.72 -5.19 10.96
CA SER A 196 12.90 -4.11 11.53
C SER A 196 12.15 -4.55 12.79
N SER A 197 11.54 -5.74 12.79
CA SER A 197 10.88 -6.27 13.98
C SER A 197 11.84 -6.41 15.17
N ALA A 198 13.07 -6.88 14.93
CA ALA A 198 14.11 -6.97 15.96
C ALA A 198 14.51 -5.60 16.50
N ALA A 199 14.75 -4.62 15.62
CA ALA A 199 15.07 -3.25 16.01
C ALA A 199 13.95 -2.62 16.87
N ASN A 200 12.69 -2.87 16.51
CA ASN A 200 11.54 -2.41 17.29
C ASN A 200 11.49 -3.09 18.66
N SER A 201 11.68 -4.42 18.75
CA SER A 201 11.70 -5.14 20.03
C SER A 201 12.83 -4.68 20.96
N ALA A 202 13.99 -4.28 20.43
CA ALA A 202 15.07 -3.70 21.23
C ALA A 202 14.73 -2.28 21.73
N GLN A 203 13.99 -1.49 20.94
CA GLN A 203 13.53 -0.13 21.28
C GLN A 203 12.25 -0.10 22.15
N GLN A 204 11.59 -1.24 22.37
CA GLN A 204 10.34 -1.32 23.15
C GLN A 204 10.47 -0.92 24.64
N VAL A 205 11.70 -0.72 25.13
CA VAL A 205 11.92 -0.11 26.46
C VAL A 205 11.57 1.39 26.45
N SER A 206 11.57 2.06 25.30
CA SER A 206 11.29 3.51 25.19
C SER A 206 10.01 3.87 24.42
N GLN A 207 9.58 3.11 23.39
CA GLN A 207 8.35 3.41 22.65
C GLN A 207 7.64 2.15 22.10
N GLY A 208 6.47 1.82 22.66
CA GLY A 208 5.70 0.63 22.30
C GLY A 208 4.95 0.72 20.96
N GLU A 209 4.82 -0.43 20.27
CA GLU A 209 4.01 -0.66 19.07
C GLU A 209 2.57 -0.10 19.24
N THR A 210 1.99 0.48 18.18
CA THR A 210 0.63 1.04 18.22
C THR A 210 -0.42 0.04 17.75
N ASP A 211 -1.68 0.20 18.15
CA ASP A 211 -2.77 -0.69 17.70
C ASP A 211 -2.93 -0.68 16.17
N LEU A 212 -2.80 0.49 15.53
CA LEU A 212 -2.91 0.60 14.08
C LEU A 212 -1.76 -0.11 13.36
N GLN A 213 -0.56 -0.11 13.94
CA GLN A 213 0.58 -0.90 13.46
C GLN A 213 0.28 -2.41 13.57
N VAL A 214 -0.31 -2.87 14.69
CA VAL A 214 -0.75 -4.26 14.84
C VAL A 214 -1.85 -4.61 13.84
N CYS A 215 -2.82 -3.73 13.59
CA CYS A 215 -3.85 -3.90 12.56
C CYS A 215 -3.24 -4.07 11.15
N LYS A 216 -2.20 -3.29 10.83
CA LYS A 216 -1.46 -3.41 9.56
C LYS A 216 -0.69 -4.73 9.46
N LYS A 217 -0.08 -5.17 10.56
CA LYS A 217 0.57 -6.48 10.67
C LYS A 217 -0.42 -7.62 10.45
N ILE A 218 -1.64 -7.52 11.02
CA ILE A 218 -2.73 -8.47 10.77
C ILE A 218 -3.09 -8.50 9.28
N ALA A 219 -3.32 -7.34 8.64
CA ALA A 219 -3.66 -7.28 7.22
C ALA A 219 -2.57 -7.85 6.31
N SER A 220 -1.30 -7.54 6.59
CA SER A 220 -0.16 -8.00 5.79
C SER A 220 0.08 -9.51 5.95
N THR A 221 -0.05 -10.01 7.19
CA THR A 221 0.02 -11.45 7.48
C THR A 221 -1.12 -12.19 6.78
N TRP A 222 -2.34 -11.64 6.84
CA TRP A 222 -3.49 -12.19 6.14
C TRP A 222 -3.21 -12.32 4.64
N GLN A 223 -2.77 -11.25 4.00
CA GLN A 223 -2.47 -11.23 2.55
C GLN A 223 -1.42 -12.26 2.16
N ALA A 224 -0.36 -12.39 2.95
CA ALA A 224 0.70 -13.36 2.70
C ALA A 224 0.20 -14.81 2.77
N CYS A 225 -0.80 -15.08 3.61
CA CYS A 225 -1.36 -16.41 3.82
C CYS A 225 -2.60 -16.71 2.97
N ASN A 226 -3.17 -15.72 2.28
CA ASN A 226 -4.45 -15.81 1.56
C ASN A 226 -4.37 -16.61 0.23
N ALA A 227 -3.57 -17.67 0.15
CA ALA A 227 -3.56 -18.66 -0.93
C ALA A 227 -4.80 -19.59 -0.88
N GLY A 228 -5.97 -19.03 -0.56
CA GLY A 228 -7.25 -19.74 -0.49
C GLY A 228 -7.65 -20.28 0.89
N ASN A 229 -6.90 -19.99 1.97
CA ASN A 229 -7.24 -20.45 3.31
C ASN A 229 -7.30 -19.30 4.34
N VAL A 230 -8.42 -19.24 5.07
CA VAL A 230 -8.71 -18.25 6.12
C VAL A 230 -8.01 -18.68 7.41
N MET A 231 -6.97 -17.96 7.83
CA MET A 231 -6.29 -18.24 9.10
C MET A 231 -7.12 -17.75 10.30
N THR A 232 -7.17 -18.59 11.34
CA THR A 232 -7.73 -18.27 12.65
C THR A 232 -6.80 -17.37 13.46
N TYR A 233 -7.33 -16.74 14.51
CA TYR A 233 -6.49 -15.99 15.45
C TYR A 233 -5.38 -16.86 16.07
N GLN A 234 -5.67 -18.14 16.37
CA GLN A 234 -4.67 -19.03 16.98
C GLN A 234 -3.49 -19.30 16.04
N GLU A 235 -3.73 -19.38 14.74
CA GLU A 235 -2.68 -19.58 13.74
C GLU A 235 -1.87 -18.29 13.50
N MET A 236 -2.49 -17.11 13.60
CA MET A 236 -1.79 -15.82 13.47
C MET A 236 -1.07 -15.38 14.75
N LYS A 237 -1.53 -15.81 15.92
CA LYS A 237 -1.04 -15.40 17.23
C LYS A 237 0.50 -15.50 17.36
N PRO A 238 1.19 -16.57 16.95
CA PRO A 238 2.65 -16.65 17.03
C PRO A 238 3.36 -15.57 16.21
N ILE A 239 2.82 -15.21 15.04
CA ILE A 239 3.37 -14.18 14.15
C ILE A 239 3.17 -12.79 14.75
N LEU A 240 1.95 -12.51 15.24
CA LEU A 240 1.60 -11.23 15.83
C LEU A 240 2.40 -10.96 17.10
N LEU A 241 2.57 -11.98 17.96
CA LEU A 241 3.27 -11.87 19.24
C LEU A 241 4.80 -11.97 19.14
N ARG A 242 5.36 -12.22 17.94
CA ARG A 242 6.80 -12.39 17.74
C ARG A 242 7.62 -11.18 18.20
N SER A 243 7.11 -9.98 17.94
CA SER A 243 7.72 -8.70 18.37
C SER A 243 7.47 -8.38 19.84
N LYS A 244 6.76 -9.24 20.59
CA LYS A 244 6.25 -8.98 21.95
C LYS A 244 5.55 -7.61 22.07
N PRO A 245 4.54 -7.32 21.23
CA PRO A 245 3.81 -6.06 21.25
C PRO A 245 3.30 -5.71 22.66
N PRO A 246 3.31 -4.43 23.05
CA PRO A 246 2.64 -3.98 24.26
C PRO A 246 1.13 -4.25 24.15
N ARG A 247 0.50 -4.59 25.28
CA ARG A 247 -0.94 -4.87 25.39
C ARG A 247 -1.41 -6.06 24.57
N THR A 248 -0.80 -7.22 24.81
CA THR A 248 -1.16 -8.49 24.17
C THR A 248 -2.64 -8.85 24.36
N GLU A 249 -3.27 -8.36 25.43
CA GLU A 249 -4.70 -8.48 25.71
C GLU A 249 -5.59 -7.76 24.69
N THR A 250 -5.10 -6.72 24.01
CA THR A 250 -5.90 -5.95 23.02
C THR A 250 -5.92 -6.63 21.64
N ILE A 251 -4.91 -7.43 21.32
CA ILE A 251 -4.68 -8.00 19.98
C ILE A 251 -5.84 -8.88 19.48
N PRO A 252 -6.48 -9.75 20.28
CA PRO A 252 -7.67 -10.49 19.84
C PRO A 252 -8.81 -9.57 19.35
N HIS A 253 -8.96 -8.40 19.96
CA HIS A 253 -10.01 -7.43 19.63
C HIS A 253 -9.65 -6.67 18.35
N LEU A 254 -8.37 -6.32 18.15
CA LEU A 254 -7.86 -5.78 16.90
C LEU A 254 -8.06 -6.77 15.75
N PHE A 255 -7.79 -8.05 15.99
CA PHE A 255 -8.02 -9.13 15.04
C PHE A 255 -9.50 -9.20 14.64
N SER A 256 -10.40 -9.27 15.62
CA SER A 256 -11.84 -9.31 15.39
C SER A 256 -12.32 -8.10 14.56
N PHE A 257 -11.87 -6.89 14.93
CA PHE A 257 -12.19 -5.68 14.18
C PHE A 257 -11.67 -5.74 12.73
N MET A 258 -10.41 -6.16 12.53
CA MET A 258 -9.81 -6.27 11.20
C MET A 258 -10.55 -7.27 10.31
N MET A 259 -10.95 -8.41 10.87
CA MET A 259 -11.68 -9.44 10.16
C MET A 259 -13.09 -9.01 9.75
N LYS A 260 -13.75 -8.22 10.60
CA LYS A 260 -15.12 -7.75 10.38
C LYS A 260 -15.21 -6.48 9.52
N CYS A 261 -14.33 -5.53 9.77
CA CYS A 261 -14.45 -4.14 9.30
C CYS A 261 -13.23 -3.66 8.51
N GLY A 262 -12.12 -4.40 8.44
CA GLY A 262 -10.86 -3.90 7.89
C GLY A 262 -10.86 -3.50 6.40
N GLY A 263 -11.93 -3.80 5.65
CA GLY A 263 -12.00 -3.55 4.21
C GLY A 263 -11.54 -4.74 3.36
N GLY A 264 -11.93 -5.94 3.75
CA GLY A 264 -11.68 -7.16 2.98
C GLY A 264 -10.22 -7.64 2.99
N ALA A 265 -9.85 -8.49 2.03
CA ALA A 265 -8.52 -9.12 1.96
C ALA A 265 -7.38 -8.10 1.83
N THR A 266 -7.64 -6.95 1.22
CA THR A 266 -6.67 -5.86 1.07
C THR A 266 -6.54 -5.00 2.33
N GLY A 267 -7.50 -5.04 3.24
CA GLY A 267 -7.53 -4.16 4.41
C GLY A 267 -7.66 -2.67 4.02
N HIS A 268 -8.24 -2.35 2.86
CA HIS A 268 -8.16 -1.00 2.28
C HIS A 268 -8.80 0.09 3.14
N LEU A 269 -9.85 -0.23 3.92
CA LEU A 269 -10.46 0.73 4.85
C LEU A 269 -9.54 1.03 6.03
N MET A 270 -8.85 0.02 6.56
CA MET A 270 -7.85 0.22 7.60
C MET A 270 -6.66 1.02 7.07
N GLN A 271 -6.19 0.75 5.85
CA GLN A 271 -5.11 1.53 5.22
C GLN A 271 -5.49 3.02 5.09
N ALA A 272 -6.74 3.31 4.70
CA ALA A 272 -7.24 4.68 4.64
C ALA A 272 -7.30 5.32 6.05
N THR A 273 -7.72 4.57 7.07
CA THR A 273 -7.68 5.03 8.47
C THR A 273 -6.27 5.32 8.95
N GLU A 274 -5.34 4.40 8.73
CA GLU A 274 -3.93 4.55 9.11
C GLU A 274 -3.28 5.72 8.39
N SER A 275 -3.54 5.88 7.08
CA SER A 275 -3.06 7.04 6.31
C SER A 275 -3.56 8.36 6.88
N PHE A 276 -4.82 8.44 7.32
CA PHE A 276 -5.37 9.67 7.88
C PHE A 276 -4.81 9.96 9.29
N VAL A 277 -4.82 8.94 10.15
CA VAL A 277 -4.36 9.05 11.55
C VAL A 277 -2.86 9.32 11.62
N ARG A 278 -2.05 8.82 10.69
CA ARG A 278 -0.62 9.12 10.66
C ARG A 278 -0.34 10.63 10.54
N CYS A 279 -1.18 11.35 9.81
CA CYS A 279 -0.98 12.78 9.55
C CYS A 279 -1.65 13.67 10.59
N ASN A 280 -2.80 13.24 11.13
CA ASN A 280 -3.66 14.08 11.96
C ASN A 280 -3.87 13.54 13.38
N GLY A 281 -3.33 12.37 13.68
CA GLY A 281 -3.55 11.66 14.94
C GLY A 281 -2.55 12.02 16.03
N ILE A 282 -2.95 11.76 17.27
CA ILE A 282 -2.14 11.98 18.46
C ILE A 282 -1.28 10.73 18.71
N SER A 283 0.04 10.80 18.50
CA SER A 283 0.95 9.63 18.52
C SER A 283 0.94 8.82 19.84
N SER A 284 0.69 9.48 20.98
CA SER A 284 0.63 8.84 22.29
C SER A 284 -0.73 8.19 22.60
N ARG A 285 -1.74 8.41 21.76
CA ARG A 285 -3.10 7.94 22.01
C ARG A 285 -3.15 6.41 21.98
N ARG A 286 -3.84 5.84 22.95
CA ARG A 286 -4.14 4.41 23.04
C ARG A 286 -5.62 4.27 23.32
N LEU A 287 -6.28 3.34 22.63
CA LEU A 287 -7.70 3.10 22.81
C LEU A 287 -7.92 1.99 23.83
N PRO A 288 -8.97 2.08 24.67
CA PRO A 288 -9.31 1.00 25.59
C PRO A 288 -9.82 -0.22 24.80
N VAL A 289 -9.59 -1.43 25.34
CA VAL A 289 -10.06 -2.70 24.75
C VAL A 289 -11.55 -2.65 24.41
N GLN A 290 -12.35 -2.10 25.33
CA GLN A 290 -13.80 -1.96 25.16
C GLN A 290 -14.21 -1.14 23.93
N ALA A 291 -13.40 -0.17 23.49
CA ALA A 291 -13.67 0.56 22.26
C ALA A 291 -13.58 -0.37 21.05
N TRP A 292 -12.54 -1.20 20.99
CA TRP A 292 -12.36 -2.18 19.92
C TRP A 292 -13.49 -3.22 19.90
N ASP A 293 -13.94 -3.67 21.07
CA ASP A 293 -15.10 -4.57 21.19
C ASP A 293 -16.37 -3.97 20.61
N TYR A 294 -16.70 -2.73 21.00
CA TYR A 294 -17.89 -2.06 20.48
C TYR A 294 -17.77 -1.75 18.99
N LEU A 295 -16.58 -1.40 18.52
CA LEU A 295 -16.31 -1.24 17.09
C LEU A 295 -16.40 -2.56 16.31
N ALA A 296 -16.26 -3.73 16.93
CA ALA A 296 -16.41 -5.03 16.29
C ALA A 296 -17.79 -5.70 16.54
N THR A 297 -18.66 -5.07 17.34
CA THR A 297 -19.98 -5.61 17.69
C THR A 297 -20.97 -5.46 16.54
N ASP A 298 -21.73 -6.50 16.23
CA ASP A 298 -22.72 -6.47 15.15
C ASP A 298 -23.93 -5.61 15.53
N VAL A 299 -24.42 -4.80 14.57
CA VAL A 299 -25.61 -3.99 14.79
C VAL A 299 -26.84 -4.83 14.52
N LYS A 300 -27.72 -4.92 15.53
CA LYS A 300 -29.05 -5.53 15.38
C LYS A 300 -30.02 -4.49 14.82
N ASN A 301 -30.33 -4.58 13.53
CA ASN A 301 -31.41 -3.81 12.90
C ASN A 301 -32.14 -4.65 11.86
N LYS A 302 -33.32 -4.18 11.43
CA LYS A 302 -34.21 -4.91 10.53
C LYS A 302 -33.65 -5.03 9.11
N GLN A 303 -32.79 -4.10 8.70
CA GLN A 303 -32.25 -3.98 7.34
C GLN A 303 -30.90 -4.69 7.17
N GLY A 304 -30.30 -5.20 8.24
CA GLY A 304 -28.98 -5.84 8.25
C GLY A 304 -27.80 -4.88 8.08
N GLU A 305 -28.00 -3.56 8.20
CA GLU A 305 -26.96 -2.56 7.99
C GLU A 305 -25.92 -2.57 9.11
N GLN A 306 -24.63 -2.58 8.78
CA GLN A 306 -23.59 -2.79 9.80
C GLN A 306 -22.72 -1.57 10.11
N ALA A 307 -22.97 -0.45 9.42
CA ALA A 307 -22.30 0.84 9.61
C ALA A 307 -20.76 0.75 9.61
N VAL A 308 -20.19 0.13 8.57
CA VAL A 308 -18.74 -0.12 8.47
C VAL A 308 -17.94 1.18 8.32
N LEU A 309 -18.39 2.13 7.49
CA LEU A 309 -17.67 3.39 7.29
C LEU A 309 -17.73 4.25 8.56
N TRP A 310 -18.86 4.22 9.27
CA TRP A 310 -19.04 4.88 10.56
C TRP A 310 -18.05 4.38 11.61
N ARG A 311 -17.80 3.06 11.68
CA ARG A 311 -16.80 2.49 12.60
C ARG A 311 -15.40 3.05 12.33
N HIS A 312 -15.02 3.18 11.07
CA HIS A 312 -13.75 3.80 10.69
C HIS A 312 -13.72 5.30 11.00
N ALA A 313 -14.85 6.00 10.87
CA ALA A 313 -14.99 7.40 11.25
C ALA A 313 -14.83 7.61 12.77
N MET A 314 -15.48 6.77 13.58
CA MET A 314 -15.32 6.78 15.04
C MET A 314 -13.87 6.48 15.42
N LEU A 315 -13.24 5.50 14.78
CA LEU A 315 -11.84 5.14 15.02
C LEU A 315 -10.90 6.33 14.74
N LYS A 316 -11.04 7.00 13.59
CA LYS A 316 -10.29 8.22 13.26
C LYS A 316 -10.50 9.31 14.32
N THR A 317 -11.75 9.55 14.69
CA THR A 317 -12.11 10.56 15.70
C THR A 317 -11.45 10.28 17.05
N MET A 318 -11.45 9.01 17.52
CA MET A 318 -10.81 8.63 18.78
C MET A 318 -9.29 8.86 18.80
N TYR A 319 -8.64 8.79 17.62
CA TYR A 319 -7.21 9.02 17.46
C TYR A 319 -6.84 10.49 17.21
N CYS A 320 -7.71 11.28 16.60
CA CYS A 320 -7.42 12.65 16.19
C CYS A 320 -7.99 13.72 17.15
N VAL A 321 -8.98 13.36 17.97
CA VAL A 321 -9.65 14.32 18.87
C VAL A 321 -9.35 13.98 20.33
N GLU A 322 -8.71 14.91 21.04
CA GLU A 322 -8.45 14.77 22.46
C GLU A 322 -9.78 14.79 23.24
N ASN A 323 -9.98 13.78 24.09
CA ASN A 323 -11.22 13.59 24.87
C ASN A 323 -12.51 13.59 24.02
N GLY A 324 -12.42 13.33 22.70
CA GLY A 324 -13.54 13.47 21.78
C GLY A 324 -14.63 12.41 21.97
N LEU A 325 -14.24 11.15 22.16
CA LEU A 325 -15.16 10.01 22.25
C LEU A 325 -14.78 9.02 23.34
N THR A 326 -15.81 8.38 23.89
CA THR A 326 -15.73 7.27 24.86
C THR A 326 -16.29 5.98 24.24
N PRO A 327 -16.00 4.79 24.80
CA PRO A 327 -16.65 3.55 24.38
C PRO A 327 -18.18 3.61 24.44
N ALA A 328 -18.74 4.34 25.42
CA ALA A 328 -20.18 4.53 25.54
C ALA A 328 -20.78 5.25 24.33
N ASP A 329 -20.04 6.17 23.71
CA ASP A 329 -20.49 6.88 22.50
C ASP A 329 -20.60 5.92 21.30
N ILE A 330 -19.66 4.97 21.16
CA ILE A 330 -19.73 3.91 20.13
C ILE A 330 -21.00 3.09 20.32
N LYS A 331 -21.21 2.57 21.53
CA LYS A 331 -22.40 1.79 21.86
C LYS A 331 -23.69 2.56 21.61
N LYS A 332 -23.74 3.83 22.03
CA LYS A 332 -24.89 4.73 21.82
C LYS A 332 -25.21 4.93 20.34
N SER A 333 -24.19 5.04 19.49
CA SER A 333 -24.38 5.22 18.05
C SER A 333 -25.07 4.05 17.36
N PHE A 334 -24.96 2.84 17.91
CA PHE A 334 -25.62 1.64 17.39
C PHE A 334 -26.95 1.31 18.07
N SER A 335 -27.15 1.73 19.33
CA SER A 335 -28.35 1.37 20.10
C SER A 335 -29.44 2.43 20.11
N ASN A 336 -29.11 3.71 19.94
CA ASN A 336 -30.09 4.78 19.91
C ASN A 336 -30.66 4.92 18.49
N GLY A 337 -31.97 4.66 18.32
CA GLY A 337 -32.61 4.67 17.01
C GLY A 337 -32.48 5.98 16.24
N SER A 338 -32.60 7.13 16.90
CA SER A 338 -32.48 8.45 16.25
C SER A 338 -31.05 8.71 15.78
N ILE A 339 -30.05 8.42 16.62
CA ILE A 339 -28.64 8.55 16.25
C ILE A 339 -28.29 7.56 15.13
N PHE A 340 -28.76 6.32 15.22
CA PHE A 340 -28.49 5.31 14.21
C PHE A 340 -29.07 5.71 12.84
N GLN A 341 -30.24 6.35 12.78
CA GLN A 341 -30.75 6.90 11.51
C GLN A 341 -29.80 7.94 10.91
N GLN A 342 -29.20 8.81 11.73
CA GLN A 342 -28.19 9.75 11.25
C GLN A 342 -26.90 9.05 10.79
N VAL A 343 -26.50 7.97 11.46
CA VAL A 343 -25.38 7.12 11.03
C VAL A 343 -25.63 6.53 9.64
N LEU A 344 -26.86 6.13 9.32
CA LEU A 344 -27.21 5.63 7.98
C LEU A 344 -27.23 6.74 6.91
N VAL A 345 -27.61 7.97 7.27
CA VAL A 345 -27.46 9.12 6.36
C VAL A 345 -25.97 9.40 6.12
N PHE A 346 -25.14 9.31 7.16
CA PHE A 346 -23.69 9.41 7.04
C PHE A 346 -23.11 8.35 6.10
N GLU A 347 -23.47 7.07 6.26
CA GLU A 347 -22.98 5.97 5.40
C GLU A 347 -23.29 6.23 3.92
N ARG A 348 -24.51 6.66 3.60
CA ARG A 348 -24.91 7.00 2.22
C ARG A 348 -24.13 8.19 1.68
N THR A 349 -24.01 9.26 2.47
CA THR A 349 -23.26 10.46 2.10
C THR A 349 -21.78 10.13 1.87
N HIS A 350 -21.19 9.27 2.71
CA HIS A 350 -19.82 8.79 2.57
C HIS A 350 -19.61 8.02 1.26
N GLN A 351 -20.55 7.13 0.91
CA GLN A 351 -20.51 6.41 -0.36
C GLN A 351 -20.61 7.34 -1.57
N GLU A 352 -21.47 8.36 -1.51
CA GLU A 352 -21.58 9.40 -2.55
C GLU A 352 -20.28 10.20 -2.68
N LEU A 353 -19.68 10.63 -1.57
CA LEU A 353 -18.37 11.29 -1.57
C LEU A 353 -17.27 10.40 -2.16
N ARG A 354 -17.23 9.11 -1.81
CA ARG A 354 -16.27 8.17 -2.40
C ARG A 354 -16.43 8.04 -3.91
N LYS A 355 -17.66 7.97 -4.41
CA LYS A 355 -17.95 7.92 -5.86
C LYS A 355 -17.51 9.22 -6.55
N LEU A 356 -17.81 10.36 -5.94
CA LEU A 356 -17.41 11.67 -6.44
C LEU A 356 -15.89 11.81 -6.49
N GLY A 357 -15.19 11.53 -5.38
CA GLY A 357 -13.73 11.58 -5.33
C GLY A 357 -13.07 10.61 -6.31
N ALA A 358 -13.62 9.40 -6.49
CA ALA A 358 -13.13 8.45 -7.48
C ALA A 358 -13.29 8.93 -8.94
N SER A 359 -14.21 9.86 -9.21
CA SER A 359 -14.35 10.50 -10.53
C SER A 359 -13.31 11.59 -10.80
N MET A 360 -12.64 12.08 -9.75
CA MET A 360 -11.60 13.11 -9.84
C MET A 360 -10.23 12.45 -10.04
N SER A 361 -9.86 12.17 -11.30
CA SER A 361 -8.65 11.39 -11.66
C SER A 361 -7.32 11.99 -11.18
N GLU A 362 -7.31 13.28 -10.87
CA GLU A 362 -6.13 14.00 -10.38
C GLU A 362 -5.86 13.73 -8.88
N LEU A 363 -6.85 13.25 -8.13
CA LEU A 363 -6.69 12.97 -6.71
C LEU A 363 -5.97 11.63 -6.49
N SER A 364 -4.87 11.68 -5.74
CA SER A 364 -4.25 10.46 -5.23
C SER A 364 -5.15 9.79 -4.17
N GLY A 365 -4.97 8.47 -3.97
CA GLY A 365 -5.68 7.75 -2.91
C GLY A 365 -5.46 8.32 -1.50
N HIS A 366 -4.35 9.03 -1.28
CA HIS A 366 -4.11 9.76 -0.04
C HIS A 366 -4.93 11.03 0.08
N MET A 367 -4.98 11.85 -0.97
CA MET A 367 -5.81 13.06 -0.99
C MET A 367 -7.29 12.72 -0.76
N LEU A 368 -7.74 11.62 -1.36
CA LEU A 368 -9.07 11.05 -1.09
C LEU A 368 -9.23 10.70 0.40
N ALA A 369 -8.26 10.01 1.00
CA ALA A 369 -8.30 9.64 2.41
C ALA A 369 -8.26 10.85 3.36
N GLN A 370 -7.54 11.93 3.02
CA GLN A 370 -7.49 13.17 3.81
C GLN A 370 -8.86 13.88 3.81
N GLY A 371 -9.42 14.14 2.62
CA GLY A 371 -10.73 14.79 2.52
C GLY A 371 -11.84 13.97 3.19
N LEU A 372 -11.88 12.65 2.96
CA LEU A 372 -12.86 11.77 3.63
C LEU A 372 -12.64 11.74 5.14
N GLY A 373 -11.39 11.79 5.61
CA GLY A 373 -11.03 11.83 7.02
C GLY A 373 -11.59 13.05 7.75
N VAL A 374 -11.51 14.23 7.13
CA VAL A 374 -12.11 15.45 7.67
C VAL A 374 -13.63 15.31 7.76
N PHE A 375 -14.28 14.85 6.68
CA PHE A 375 -15.71 14.57 6.69
C PHE A 375 -16.11 13.61 7.80
N GLU A 376 -15.38 12.50 7.94
CA GLU A 376 -15.64 11.47 8.94
C GLU A 376 -15.56 12.00 10.37
N VAL A 377 -14.50 12.73 10.71
CA VAL A 377 -14.31 13.28 12.07
C VAL A 377 -15.38 14.33 12.38
N ASP A 378 -15.60 15.28 11.47
CA ASP A 378 -16.58 16.36 11.66
C ASP A 378 -18.00 15.78 11.80
N SER A 379 -18.35 14.79 10.97
CA SER A 379 -19.66 14.13 11.02
C SER A 379 -19.89 13.37 12.31
N VAL A 380 -18.86 12.68 12.82
CA VAL A 380 -18.97 11.95 14.08
C VAL A 380 -19.22 12.89 15.24
N MET A 381 -18.50 14.01 15.28
CA MET A 381 -18.67 15.02 16.31
C MET A 381 -20.05 15.68 16.21
N ALA A 382 -20.53 16.00 15.01
CA ALA A 382 -21.86 16.57 14.78
C ALA A 382 -22.99 15.64 15.22
N ILE A 383 -23.00 14.40 14.73
CA ILE A 383 -24.07 13.42 15.01
C ILE A 383 -24.13 13.07 16.50
N LEU A 384 -22.99 13.03 17.19
CA LEU A 384 -22.92 12.72 18.62
C LEU A 384 -23.05 13.97 19.52
N GLY A 385 -23.19 15.15 18.93
CA GLY A 385 -23.31 16.42 19.66
C GLY A 385 -22.07 16.75 20.50
N LYS A 386 -20.88 16.35 20.05
CA LYS A 386 -19.61 16.60 20.72
C LYS A 386 -18.98 17.87 20.16
N LYS A 387 -18.25 18.59 21.02
CA LYS A 387 -17.45 19.76 20.60
C LYS A 387 -15.99 19.36 20.48
N PHE A 388 -15.31 19.88 19.46
CA PHE A 388 -13.88 19.70 19.31
C PHE A 388 -13.14 20.46 20.42
N LYS A 389 -12.16 19.79 21.03
CA LYS A 389 -11.20 20.38 21.98
C LYS A 389 -9.81 19.91 21.56
N GLY A 390 -9.00 20.81 21.02
CA GLY A 390 -7.64 20.50 20.59
C GLY A 390 -7.07 21.57 19.65
N PRO A 391 -5.78 21.48 19.31
CA PRO A 391 -5.10 22.45 18.42
C PRO A 391 -5.29 22.15 16.93
N HIS A 392 -6.00 21.08 16.53
CA HIS A 392 -6.12 20.70 15.12
C HIS A 392 -7.16 21.55 14.39
N GLU A 393 -6.65 22.54 13.66
CA GLU A 393 -7.39 23.44 12.77
C GLU A 393 -8.33 22.75 11.76
N PRO A 394 -8.05 21.54 11.22
CA PRO A 394 -8.94 20.89 10.25
C PRO A 394 -10.34 20.57 10.79
N PHE A 395 -10.55 20.51 12.11
CA PHE A 395 -11.78 20.00 12.74
C PHE A 395 -12.57 21.05 13.53
N SER A 396 -12.18 22.33 13.46
CA SER A 396 -12.73 23.39 14.33
C SER A 396 -14.01 24.05 13.80
N ASP A 397 -14.32 23.90 12.50
CA ASP A 397 -15.47 24.55 11.86
C ASP A 397 -16.36 23.52 11.12
N PHE A 398 -17.29 22.91 11.86
CA PHE A 398 -18.34 22.06 11.32
C PHE A 398 -19.70 22.39 11.97
N LYS A 399 -20.78 22.30 11.18
CA LYS A 399 -22.15 22.66 11.61
C LYS A 399 -23.05 21.44 11.65
N ASP A 400 -23.10 20.74 10.53
CA ASP A 400 -23.88 19.52 10.33
C ASP A 400 -23.20 18.60 9.30
N LEU A 401 -23.83 17.47 9.03
CA LEU A 401 -23.34 16.47 8.07
C LEU A 401 -23.15 17.04 6.65
N ARG A 402 -24.05 17.93 6.21
CA ARG A 402 -23.96 18.53 4.86
C ARG A 402 -22.78 19.48 4.78
N HIS A 403 -22.58 20.31 5.80
CA HIS A 403 -21.42 21.19 5.88
C HIS A 403 -20.11 20.38 5.85
N ALA A 404 -20.04 19.27 6.59
CA ALA A 404 -18.88 18.38 6.57
C ALA A 404 -18.64 17.78 5.17
N ALA A 405 -19.70 17.35 4.47
CA ALA A 405 -19.58 16.81 3.11
C ALA A 405 -19.16 17.89 2.10
N HIS A 406 -19.67 19.11 2.25
CA HIS A 406 -19.25 20.25 1.43
C HIS A 406 -17.76 20.54 1.59
N LYS A 407 -17.29 20.63 2.85
CA LYS A 407 -15.89 20.86 3.20
C LYS A 407 -14.95 19.80 2.62
N CYS A 408 -15.38 18.54 2.58
CA CYS A 408 -14.65 17.45 1.91
C CYS A 408 -14.38 17.76 0.43
N VAL A 409 -15.42 18.17 -0.31
CA VAL A 409 -15.31 18.52 -1.73
C VAL A 409 -14.45 19.77 -1.93
N THR A 410 -14.59 20.78 -1.08
CA THR A 410 -13.75 21.98 -1.13
C THR A 410 -12.27 21.64 -0.93
N CYS A 411 -11.94 20.80 0.05
CA CYS A 411 -10.58 20.32 0.27
C CYS A 411 -10.02 19.57 -0.95
N TRP A 412 -10.83 18.76 -1.64
CA TRP A 412 -10.40 18.12 -2.88
C TRP A 412 -10.22 19.10 -4.05
N ASN A 413 -11.07 20.13 -4.13
CA ASN A 413 -11.02 21.13 -5.19
C ASN A 413 -9.72 21.96 -5.18
N GLU A 414 -9.07 22.10 -4.02
CA GLU A 414 -7.76 22.76 -3.90
C GLU A 414 -6.63 21.99 -4.62
N HIS A 415 -6.84 20.71 -4.91
CA HIS A 415 -5.85 19.81 -5.50
C HIS A 415 -6.12 19.46 -6.96
N VAL A 416 -7.21 19.95 -7.55
CA VAL A 416 -7.56 19.67 -8.94
C VAL A 416 -7.62 20.93 -9.79
N LYS A 417 -7.31 20.78 -11.07
CA LYS A 417 -7.35 21.88 -12.05
C LYS A 417 -8.77 22.28 -12.41
N GLN A 418 -9.69 21.33 -12.38
CA GLN A 418 -11.12 21.55 -12.66
C GLN A 418 -11.93 21.21 -11.41
N PRO A 419 -12.25 22.23 -10.58
CA PRO A 419 -13.08 22.04 -9.40
C PRO A 419 -14.45 21.47 -9.75
N VAL A 420 -14.93 20.53 -8.93
CA VAL A 420 -16.27 19.96 -9.08
C VAL A 420 -17.23 20.69 -8.15
N THR A 421 -18.44 20.99 -8.63
CA THR A 421 -19.48 21.59 -7.80
C THR A 421 -19.90 20.62 -6.70
N SER A 422 -19.90 21.08 -5.46
CA SER A 422 -20.35 20.29 -4.33
C SER A 422 -21.88 20.17 -4.31
N PRO A 423 -22.44 18.94 -4.36
CA PRO A 423 -23.89 18.71 -4.18
C PRO A 423 -24.43 19.16 -2.81
N TRP A 424 -23.53 19.38 -1.85
CA TRP A 424 -23.86 19.75 -0.47
C TRP A 424 -23.66 21.25 -0.19
N ALA A 425 -23.34 22.06 -1.20
CA ALA A 425 -23.33 23.52 -1.06
C ALA A 425 -24.72 24.06 -0.67
N ALA A 426 -24.75 25.19 0.05
CA ALA A 426 -25.93 25.70 0.76
C ALA A 426 -27.15 26.04 -0.12
N ASP A 427 -27.03 26.07 -1.45
CA ASP A 427 -28.08 26.57 -2.36
C ASP A 427 -28.62 25.59 -3.41
N VAL A 428 -28.30 24.28 -3.34
CA VAL A 428 -28.94 23.31 -4.25
C VAL A 428 -30.27 22.85 -3.65
N ALA A 429 -31.37 23.39 -4.19
CA ALA A 429 -32.74 22.99 -3.88
C ALA A 429 -32.88 21.47 -3.84
N ALA A 430 -33.53 20.97 -2.79
CA ALA A 430 -33.69 19.55 -2.51
C ALA A 430 -34.30 18.78 -3.69
N SER A 431 -33.46 18.17 -4.52
CA SER A 431 -33.86 17.07 -5.39
C SER A 431 -33.58 15.77 -4.63
N THR A 432 -34.63 15.13 -4.13
CA THR A 432 -34.58 13.80 -3.52
C THR A 432 -34.02 12.79 -4.54
N PRO A 433 -32.86 12.15 -4.30
CA PRO A 433 -32.37 11.14 -5.23
C PRO A 433 -33.22 9.87 -5.14
N SER A 434 -33.62 9.37 -6.31
CA SER A 434 -34.31 8.09 -6.49
C SER A 434 -33.47 6.93 -5.95
N ALA A 435 -34.11 6.02 -5.23
CA ALA A 435 -33.50 4.82 -4.67
C ALA A 435 -33.06 3.86 -5.78
N SER A 436 -31.79 3.94 -6.18
CA SER A 436 -31.12 2.85 -6.91
C SER A 436 -30.35 1.97 -5.93
N ALA A 437 -30.51 0.64 -6.07
CA ALA A 437 -29.94 -0.37 -5.19
C ALA A 437 -28.46 -0.13 -4.85
N SER A 438 -28.18 0.08 -3.55
CA SER A 438 -26.84 0.25 -2.99
C SER A 438 -26.14 -1.12 -2.86
N GLN A 439 -24.91 -1.23 -3.34
CA GLN A 439 -23.98 -2.27 -2.90
C GLN A 439 -23.61 -2.00 -1.45
N THR A 440 -24.26 -2.72 -0.54
CA THR A 440 -24.01 -2.66 0.90
C THR A 440 -22.63 -3.26 1.23
N SER A 441 -21.73 -2.48 1.83
CA SER A 441 -20.53 -3.01 2.50
C SER A 441 -20.98 -3.75 3.76
N ARG A 442 -21.05 -5.08 3.72
CA ARG A 442 -21.52 -5.93 4.82
C ARG A 442 -20.35 -6.44 5.67
N ILE A 443 -20.55 -6.53 6.98
CA ILE A 443 -19.62 -7.21 7.90
C ILE A 443 -19.57 -8.70 7.56
N ARG A 444 -18.39 -9.28 7.71
CA ARG A 444 -18.16 -10.71 7.55
C ARG A 444 -18.49 -11.47 8.83
N ASP A 445 -19.34 -12.50 8.74
CA ASP A 445 -19.60 -13.41 9.86
C ASP A 445 -18.41 -14.33 10.13
N ILE A 446 -18.06 -14.51 11.40
CA ILE A 446 -17.01 -15.41 11.89
C ILE A 446 -17.69 -16.49 12.73
N SER A 447 -17.45 -17.77 12.43
CA SER A 447 -17.97 -18.90 13.21
C SER A 447 -17.34 -18.98 14.60
N GLU A 448 -17.94 -19.80 15.47
CA GLU A 448 -17.42 -20.12 16.81
C GLU A 448 -15.98 -20.69 16.79
N GLY A 449 -15.52 -21.18 15.64
CA GLY A 449 -14.14 -21.63 15.38
C GLY A 449 -13.24 -20.63 14.63
N GLY A 450 -13.67 -19.38 14.42
CA GLY A 450 -12.86 -18.34 13.80
C GLY A 450 -12.85 -18.31 12.27
N ARG A 451 -13.74 -19.06 11.58
CA ARG A 451 -13.80 -19.12 10.11
C ARG A 451 -14.89 -18.23 9.53
N LEU A 452 -14.64 -17.61 8.37
CA LEU A 452 -15.60 -16.77 7.66
C LEU A 452 -16.76 -17.61 7.07
N THR A 453 -18.02 -17.25 7.32
CA THR A 453 -19.20 -18.07 6.95
C THR A 453 -20.18 -17.42 5.97
N SER A 454 -19.88 -16.25 5.41
CA SER A 454 -20.86 -15.46 4.64
C SER A 454 -20.77 -15.64 3.11
N ALA A 455 -21.92 -15.54 2.42
CA ALA A 455 -22.05 -15.54 0.94
C ALA A 455 -21.20 -14.45 0.22
N SER A 456 -20.66 -13.51 1.00
CA SER A 456 -19.74 -12.46 0.61
C SER A 456 -18.48 -12.97 -0.10
N ILE A 457 -18.04 -14.22 0.13
CA ILE A 457 -16.84 -14.77 -0.52
C ILE A 457 -17.07 -14.95 -2.04
N VAL A 458 -18.30 -15.28 -2.45
CA VAL A 458 -18.67 -15.43 -3.87
C VAL A 458 -18.77 -14.06 -4.56
N LEU A 459 -19.31 -13.06 -3.85
CA LEU A 459 -19.34 -11.65 -4.30
C LEU A 459 -17.94 -11.02 -4.36
N ASP A 460 -17.07 -11.28 -3.37
CA ASP A 460 -15.67 -10.84 -3.32
C ASP A 460 -14.85 -11.48 -4.45
N ALA A 461 -15.24 -12.68 -4.90
CA ALA A 461 -14.70 -13.34 -6.10
C ALA A 461 -15.25 -12.77 -7.42
N GLY A 462 -16.13 -11.76 -7.36
CA GLY A 462 -16.69 -11.03 -8.50
C GLY A 462 -18.10 -11.46 -8.93
N PHE A 463 -18.64 -12.54 -8.36
CA PHE A 463 -19.90 -13.15 -8.80
C PHE A 463 -21.11 -12.59 -8.03
N ASP A 464 -22.06 -11.98 -8.75
CA ASP A 464 -23.32 -11.44 -8.21
C ASP A 464 -24.55 -12.20 -8.76
N VAL A 465 -25.71 -12.09 -8.09
CA VAL A 465 -26.99 -12.55 -8.63
C VAL A 465 -27.25 -11.86 -9.97
N GLY A 466 -27.58 -12.64 -11.00
CA GLY A 466 -27.73 -12.19 -12.38
C GLY A 466 -26.43 -12.25 -13.20
N SER A 467 -25.29 -12.62 -12.60
CA SER A 467 -24.05 -12.82 -13.36
C SER A 467 -24.17 -14.00 -14.31
N LYS A 468 -23.77 -13.79 -15.57
CA LYS A 468 -23.55 -14.89 -16.53
C LYS A 468 -22.17 -15.50 -16.30
N ILE A 469 -22.14 -16.81 -16.13
CA ILE A 469 -20.95 -17.59 -15.83
C ILE A 469 -20.80 -18.74 -16.82
N VAL A 470 -19.55 -19.17 -17.03
CA VAL A 470 -19.19 -20.25 -17.95
C VAL A 470 -18.33 -21.27 -17.22
N ARG A 471 -18.68 -22.55 -17.32
CA ARG A 471 -17.90 -23.65 -16.74
C ARG A 471 -16.69 -23.96 -17.60
N LYS A 472 -15.49 -24.00 -17.03
CA LYS A 472 -14.24 -24.17 -17.78
C LYS A 472 -14.07 -25.55 -18.44
N SER A 473 -14.67 -26.60 -17.88
CA SER A 473 -14.48 -27.97 -18.37
C SER A 473 -15.19 -28.24 -19.70
N ASP A 474 -16.35 -27.61 -19.92
CA ASP A 474 -17.24 -27.92 -21.05
C ASP A 474 -17.92 -26.69 -21.66
N ASN A 475 -17.52 -25.48 -21.23
CA ASN A 475 -18.08 -24.20 -21.68
C ASN A 475 -19.60 -24.07 -21.48
N LYS A 476 -20.21 -24.83 -20.56
CA LYS A 476 -21.64 -24.69 -20.26
C LYS A 476 -21.91 -23.32 -19.65
N GLU A 477 -22.91 -22.61 -20.17
CA GLU A 477 -23.30 -21.29 -19.67
C GLU A 477 -24.38 -21.45 -18.60
N ALA A 478 -24.37 -20.52 -17.64
CA ALA A 478 -25.40 -20.44 -16.61
C ALA A 478 -25.52 -19.00 -16.10
N THR A 479 -26.68 -18.68 -15.54
CA THR A 479 -26.93 -17.40 -14.87
C THR A 479 -27.17 -17.64 -13.40
N ILE A 480 -26.48 -16.89 -12.53
CA ILE A 480 -26.67 -17.00 -11.08
C ILE A 480 -28.05 -16.44 -10.72
N LYS A 481 -28.91 -17.27 -10.11
CA LYS A 481 -30.28 -16.90 -9.74
C LYS A 481 -30.40 -16.57 -8.25
N GLU A 482 -29.75 -17.37 -7.39
CA GLU A 482 -29.74 -17.15 -5.94
C GLU A 482 -28.38 -17.52 -5.35
N MET A 483 -28.00 -16.85 -4.25
CA MET A 483 -26.77 -17.16 -3.52
C MET A 483 -27.02 -17.22 -2.02
N SER A 484 -26.41 -18.19 -1.35
CA SER A 484 -26.37 -18.29 0.11
C SER A 484 -24.95 -18.62 0.60
N SER A 485 -24.78 -18.75 1.92
CA SER A 485 -23.50 -19.10 2.56
C SER A 485 -22.97 -20.49 2.19
N ILE A 486 -23.83 -21.38 1.67
CA ILE A 486 -23.49 -22.79 1.42
C ILE A 486 -23.85 -23.29 0.01
N ARG A 487 -24.69 -22.56 -0.73
CA ARG A 487 -25.14 -22.95 -2.07
C ARG A 487 -25.28 -21.74 -3.00
N VAL A 488 -25.06 -21.97 -4.29
CA VAL A 488 -25.35 -21.01 -5.36
C VAL A 488 -26.29 -21.68 -6.36
N VAL A 489 -27.47 -21.12 -6.57
CA VAL A 489 -28.46 -21.64 -7.53
C VAL A 489 -28.21 -20.96 -8.86
N VAL A 490 -28.04 -21.75 -9.92
CA VAL A 490 -27.82 -21.24 -11.28
C VAL A 490 -28.85 -21.81 -12.24
N THR A 491 -29.33 -20.99 -13.17
CA THR A 491 -30.17 -21.42 -14.28
C THR A 491 -29.28 -21.65 -15.49
N CYS A 492 -29.25 -22.89 -16.00
CA CYS A 492 -28.51 -23.23 -17.21
C CYS A 492 -29.34 -22.97 -18.48
N ASP A 493 -28.70 -23.09 -19.64
CA ASP A 493 -29.28 -22.87 -20.99
C ASP A 493 -30.48 -23.78 -21.30
N ASP A 494 -30.61 -24.89 -20.57
CA ASP A 494 -31.73 -25.82 -20.62
C ASP A 494 -32.97 -25.34 -19.83
N GLY A 495 -32.92 -24.13 -19.26
CA GLY A 495 -33.98 -23.50 -18.49
C GLY A 495 -34.21 -24.11 -17.11
N LYS A 496 -33.35 -25.04 -16.67
CA LYS A 496 -33.45 -25.71 -15.36
C LYS A 496 -32.48 -25.08 -14.36
N ASP A 497 -32.91 -25.06 -13.11
CA ASP A 497 -32.12 -24.60 -11.98
C ASP A 497 -31.28 -25.75 -11.41
N TYR A 498 -30.01 -25.46 -11.11
CA TYR A 498 -29.06 -26.40 -10.53
C TYR A 498 -28.39 -25.78 -9.30
N ASP A 499 -28.16 -26.59 -8.27
CA ASP A 499 -27.39 -26.21 -7.09
C ASP A 499 -25.88 -26.42 -7.34
N LEU A 500 -25.11 -25.34 -7.19
CA LEU A 500 -23.65 -25.35 -7.18
C LEU A 500 -23.11 -25.21 -5.76
N LYS A 501 -21.98 -25.88 -5.50
CA LYS A 501 -21.17 -25.64 -4.31
C LYS A 501 -20.43 -24.31 -4.46
N VAL A 502 -20.36 -23.55 -3.37
CA VAL A 502 -19.63 -22.28 -3.30
C VAL A 502 -18.15 -22.44 -3.71
N ASP A 503 -17.52 -23.55 -3.33
CA ASP A 503 -16.14 -23.90 -3.68
C ASP A 503 -15.91 -24.08 -5.19
N ASP A 504 -16.93 -24.45 -5.96
CA ASP A 504 -16.78 -24.64 -7.41
C ASP A 504 -16.66 -23.29 -8.15
N LEU A 505 -17.26 -22.23 -7.61
CA LEU A 505 -17.12 -20.86 -8.13
C LEU A 505 -15.79 -20.24 -7.71
N ILE A 506 -15.48 -20.28 -6.40
CA ILE A 506 -14.26 -19.67 -5.85
C ILE A 506 -12.99 -20.43 -6.28
N GLY A 507 -13.07 -21.75 -6.36
CA GLY A 507 -12.00 -22.61 -6.88
C GLY A 507 -11.76 -22.46 -8.38
N GLY A 508 -12.49 -21.55 -9.05
CA GLY A 508 -12.23 -21.17 -10.43
C GLY A 508 -12.65 -22.21 -11.47
N LYS A 509 -13.55 -23.14 -11.15
CA LYS A 509 -14.15 -24.04 -12.14
C LYS A 509 -15.14 -23.30 -13.04
N TRP A 510 -15.72 -22.22 -12.53
CA TRP A 510 -16.57 -21.28 -13.27
C TRP A 510 -15.87 -19.93 -13.41
N LYS A 511 -16.13 -19.21 -14.50
CA LYS A 511 -15.62 -17.86 -14.77
C LYS A 511 -16.74 -16.95 -15.26
N HIS A 512 -16.58 -15.63 -15.13
CA HIS A 512 -17.50 -14.68 -15.77
C HIS A 512 -17.52 -14.88 -17.29
N GLN A 513 -18.71 -14.79 -17.88
CA GLN A 513 -18.82 -14.58 -19.31
C GLN A 513 -18.27 -13.17 -19.62
N PRO A 514 -17.30 -13.03 -20.54
CA PRO A 514 -16.78 -11.72 -20.92
C PRO A 514 -17.93 -10.84 -21.44
N LYS A 515 -18.07 -9.62 -20.92
CA LYS A 515 -18.98 -8.63 -21.52
C LYS A 515 -18.43 -8.27 -22.91
N GLU A 516 -19.25 -8.41 -23.94
CA GLU A 516 -18.98 -7.77 -25.24
C GLU A 516 -18.75 -6.28 -24.99
N LYS A 517 -17.58 -5.77 -25.42
CA LYS A 517 -17.30 -4.33 -25.32
C LYS A 517 -18.28 -3.59 -26.22
N ALA A 518 -18.94 -2.57 -25.68
CA ALA A 518 -19.72 -1.65 -26.50
C ALA A 518 -18.81 -1.04 -27.58
N PRO A 519 -19.29 -0.89 -28.83
CA PRO A 519 -18.49 -0.32 -29.91
C PRO A 519 -18.09 1.12 -29.58
N GLU A 520 -16.79 1.37 -29.49
CA GLU A 520 -16.24 2.72 -29.36
C GLU A 520 -16.40 3.47 -30.68
N LEU A 521 -17.03 4.66 -30.63
CA LEU A 521 -17.10 5.57 -31.77
C LEU A 521 -15.74 6.23 -31.98
N VAL A 522 -15.22 6.09 -33.19
CA VAL A 522 -13.93 6.63 -33.62
C VAL A 522 -14.03 8.15 -33.72
N LYS A 523 -13.32 8.86 -32.83
CA LYS A 523 -13.36 10.33 -32.77
C LYS A 523 -12.53 11.01 -33.87
N ASP A 524 -11.49 10.33 -34.38
CA ASP A 524 -10.62 10.82 -35.45
C ASP A 524 -10.14 9.67 -36.35
N PRO A 525 -10.65 9.56 -37.59
CA PRO A 525 -10.23 8.53 -38.55
C PRO A 525 -8.78 8.68 -39.03
N GLU A 526 -8.12 9.83 -38.86
CA GLU A 526 -6.73 10.03 -39.30
C GLU A 526 -5.74 9.15 -38.55
N VAL A 527 -6.05 8.80 -37.29
CA VAL A 527 -5.26 7.84 -36.49
C VAL A 527 -5.12 6.49 -37.22
N TRP A 528 -6.13 6.08 -37.98
CA TRP A 528 -6.09 4.84 -38.73
C TRP A 528 -5.16 4.90 -39.95
N LYS A 529 -4.96 6.08 -40.56
CA LYS A 529 -4.00 6.24 -41.64
C LYS A 529 -2.57 6.10 -41.14
N GLU A 530 -2.26 6.66 -39.97
CA GLU A 530 -0.94 6.48 -39.34
C GLU A 530 -0.72 5.04 -38.86
N LEU A 531 -1.74 4.40 -38.28
CA LEU A 531 -1.67 2.98 -37.94
C LEU A 531 -1.48 2.09 -39.18
N LEU A 532 -2.12 2.43 -40.29
CA LEU A 532 -1.96 1.71 -41.56
C LEU A 532 -0.54 1.87 -42.11
N LYS A 533 0.03 3.09 -42.09
CA LYS A 533 1.43 3.34 -42.48
C LYS A 533 2.40 2.53 -41.62
N MET A 534 2.21 2.52 -40.30
CA MET A 534 2.99 1.70 -39.38
C MET A 534 2.86 0.19 -39.68
N GLY A 535 1.65 -0.26 -40.03
CA GLY A 535 1.38 -1.63 -40.45
C GLY A 535 2.14 -2.02 -41.71
N VAL A 536 2.16 -1.15 -42.73
CA VAL A 536 2.91 -1.37 -43.98
C VAL A 536 4.41 -1.47 -43.71
N MET A 537 4.97 -0.54 -42.91
CA MET A 537 6.39 -0.58 -42.56
C MET A 537 6.79 -1.88 -41.83
N ARG A 538 5.96 -2.33 -40.87
CA ARG A 538 6.19 -3.62 -40.18
C ARG A 538 6.13 -4.79 -41.14
N ALA A 539 5.18 -4.79 -42.07
CA ALA A 539 5.04 -5.85 -43.07
C ALA A 539 6.27 -5.94 -43.99
N ASP A 540 6.79 -4.79 -44.46
CA ASP A 540 7.99 -4.75 -45.30
C ASP A 540 9.23 -5.29 -44.58
N VAL A 541 9.43 -4.94 -43.31
CA VAL A 541 10.55 -5.47 -42.52
C VAL A 541 10.41 -6.98 -42.29
N ILE A 542 9.22 -7.46 -41.95
CA ILE A 542 8.96 -8.90 -41.80
C ILE A 542 9.21 -9.64 -43.12
N LYS A 543 8.81 -9.06 -44.24
CA LYS A 543 9.04 -9.63 -45.58
C LYS A 543 10.54 -9.74 -45.88
N ARG A 544 11.33 -8.70 -45.61
CA ARG A 544 12.80 -8.72 -45.78
C ARG A 544 13.49 -9.72 -44.87
N ILE A 545 13.04 -9.87 -43.63
CA ILE A 545 13.52 -10.91 -42.71
C ILE A 545 13.25 -12.29 -43.31
N HIS A 546 12.02 -12.52 -43.77
CA HIS A 546 11.63 -13.79 -44.38
C HIS A 546 12.48 -14.12 -45.61
N GLU A 547 12.67 -13.16 -46.52
CA GLU A 547 13.51 -13.31 -47.72
C GLU A 547 14.97 -13.61 -47.36
N THR A 548 15.55 -12.89 -46.40
CA THR A 548 16.93 -13.12 -45.93
C THR A 548 17.09 -14.51 -45.28
N VAL A 549 16.09 -14.98 -44.52
CA VAL A 549 16.11 -16.33 -43.93
C VAL A 549 16.05 -17.41 -45.02
N GLN A 550 15.27 -17.22 -46.09
CA GLN A 550 15.22 -18.16 -47.22
C GLN A 550 16.54 -18.22 -47.99
N GLN A 551 17.31 -17.13 -48.04
CA GLN A 551 18.64 -17.10 -48.66
C GLN A 551 19.72 -17.79 -47.80
N CYS A 552 19.45 -17.99 -46.50
CA CYS A 552 20.36 -18.61 -45.54
C CYS A 552 19.70 -19.79 -44.79
N PRO A 553 19.27 -20.86 -45.50
CA PRO A 553 18.50 -21.97 -44.90
C PRO A 553 19.31 -22.78 -43.87
N ASP A 554 20.64 -22.82 -44.02
CA ASP A 554 21.55 -23.59 -43.17
C ASP A 554 22.12 -22.81 -41.98
N GLN A 555 21.65 -21.57 -41.71
CA GLN A 555 22.21 -20.71 -40.66
C GLN A 555 22.12 -21.28 -39.22
N LEU A 556 21.21 -22.24 -39.00
CA LEU A 556 21.06 -22.92 -37.72
C LEU A 556 21.80 -24.27 -37.67
N LYS A 557 22.46 -24.67 -38.75
CA LYS A 557 23.22 -25.92 -38.83
C LYS A 557 24.40 -25.86 -37.85
N GLY A 558 24.49 -26.85 -36.97
CA GLY A 558 25.51 -26.87 -35.91
C GLY A 558 25.13 -26.04 -34.67
N LEU A 559 23.86 -25.62 -34.54
CA LEU A 559 23.31 -25.01 -33.33
C LEU A 559 22.11 -25.82 -32.80
N ASP A 560 22.05 -26.00 -31.48
CA ASP A 560 20.93 -26.58 -30.77
C ASP A 560 20.13 -25.47 -30.07
N LEU A 561 18.83 -25.41 -30.35
CA LEU A 561 17.91 -24.43 -29.76
C LEU A 561 17.16 -25.07 -28.59
N ILE A 562 17.42 -24.60 -27.37
CA ILE A 562 16.81 -25.12 -26.15
C ILE A 562 15.62 -24.23 -25.78
N GLN A 563 14.43 -24.82 -25.66
CA GLN A 563 13.21 -24.07 -25.37
C GLN A 563 13.02 -23.80 -23.87
N LYS A 564 13.51 -24.69 -23.00
CA LYS A 564 13.40 -24.59 -21.53
C LYS A 564 14.60 -25.26 -20.82
N PRO A 565 15.44 -24.49 -20.09
CA PRO A 565 15.49 -23.02 -20.12
C PRO A 565 15.85 -22.52 -21.53
N LYS A 566 15.40 -21.31 -21.90
CA LYS A 566 15.72 -20.74 -23.21
C LYS A 566 17.24 -20.61 -23.37
N GLY A 567 17.80 -21.20 -24.41
CA GLY A 567 19.24 -21.17 -24.67
C GLY A 567 19.59 -21.59 -26.08
N VAL A 568 20.82 -21.29 -26.49
CA VAL A 568 21.41 -21.73 -27.75
C VAL A 568 22.78 -22.31 -27.43
N SER A 569 23.09 -23.49 -27.93
CA SER A 569 24.41 -24.12 -27.81
C SER A 569 24.93 -24.52 -29.18
N ALA A 570 26.25 -24.46 -29.39
CA ALA A 570 26.86 -24.96 -30.61
C ALA A 570 27.07 -26.48 -30.52
N SER A 571 26.62 -27.22 -31.53
CA SER A 571 26.85 -28.66 -31.69
C SER A 571 28.04 -28.96 -32.62
N SER A 572 28.68 -27.93 -33.18
CA SER A 572 29.91 -28.02 -33.97
C SER A 572 30.83 -26.80 -33.78
N ASP A 573 32.11 -26.94 -34.08
CA ASP A 573 33.08 -25.85 -34.01
C ASP A 573 32.86 -24.81 -35.12
N PHE A 574 32.84 -23.52 -34.74
CA PHE A 574 32.79 -22.40 -35.68
C PHE A 574 34.12 -21.63 -35.64
N GLY A 575 34.68 -21.32 -36.81
CA GLY A 575 35.84 -20.42 -36.91
C GLY A 575 35.51 -19.03 -36.34
N LYS A 576 36.52 -18.37 -35.75
CA LYS A 576 36.36 -17.03 -35.17
C LYS A 576 35.77 -16.05 -36.19
N GLY A 577 34.62 -15.46 -35.86
CA GLY A 577 33.91 -14.49 -36.71
C GLY A 577 33.16 -15.09 -37.91
N LYS A 578 33.00 -16.42 -37.98
CA LYS A 578 32.33 -17.11 -39.10
C LYS A 578 30.87 -17.49 -38.83
N LEU A 579 30.39 -17.35 -37.59
CA LEU A 579 28.98 -17.55 -37.26
C LEU A 579 28.19 -16.28 -37.60
N GLN A 580 27.40 -16.33 -38.67
CA GLN A 580 26.48 -15.26 -39.06
C GLN A 580 25.04 -15.75 -38.88
N LEU A 581 24.25 -15.03 -38.10
CA LEU A 581 22.85 -15.38 -37.80
C LEU A 581 21.93 -14.28 -38.33
N VAL A 582 20.88 -14.69 -39.04
CA VAL A 582 19.79 -13.82 -39.46
C VAL A 582 18.73 -13.82 -38.36
N PRO A 583 18.22 -12.66 -37.94
CA PRO A 583 17.18 -12.62 -36.91
C PRO A 583 15.90 -13.33 -37.39
N ILE A 584 15.38 -14.26 -36.59
CA ILE A 584 14.07 -14.89 -36.81
C ILE A 584 13.10 -14.37 -35.74
N THR A 585 12.34 -13.34 -36.07
CA THR A 585 11.34 -12.76 -35.17
C THR A 585 10.13 -12.25 -35.94
N THR A 586 8.95 -12.31 -35.29
CA THR A 586 7.72 -11.68 -35.76
C THR A 586 7.41 -10.38 -35.02
N ARG A 587 8.26 -9.98 -34.05
CA ARG A 587 8.09 -8.79 -33.24
C ARG A 587 8.94 -7.65 -33.77
N VAL A 588 8.29 -6.73 -34.50
CA VAL A 588 8.91 -5.53 -35.06
C VAL A 588 8.20 -4.32 -34.46
N GLU A 589 8.96 -3.51 -33.71
CA GLU A 589 8.46 -2.34 -33.01
C GLU A 589 9.07 -1.06 -33.60
N ILE A 590 8.19 -0.09 -33.88
CA ILE A 590 8.57 1.24 -34.35
C ILE A 590 8.61 2.12 -33.11
N VAL A 591 9.73 2.79 -32.88
CA VAL A 591 9.94 3.64 -31.70
C VAL A 591 10.55 4.96 -32.10
N ASP A 592 10.09 6.01 -31.45
CA ASP A 592 10.56 7.38 -31.66
C ASP A 592 11.93 7.59 -30.99
N GLU A 593 12.82 8.36 -31.61
CA GLU A 593 14.21 8.57 -31.16
C GLU A 593 14.29 9.15 -29.72
N CYS A 594 13.21 9.76 -29.23
CA CYS A 594 13.13 10.42 -27.93
C CYS A 594 12.62 9.56 -26.76
N THR A 595 12.26 8.28 -26.94
CA THR A 595 11.72 7.45 -25.84
C THR A 595 12.59 6.24 -25.51
N ASP A 596 13.16 6.23 -24.30
CA ASP A 596 13.95 5.13 -23.74
C ASP A 596 13.03 4.04 -23.16
N HIS A 597 12.25 3.39 -24.02
CA HIS A 597 11.47 2.21 -23.64
C HIS A 597 12.32 0.95 -23.81
N ARG A 598 12.48 0.16 -22.73
CA ARG A 598 13.05 -1.19 -22.80
C ARG A 598 12.13 -2.08 -23.62
N LEU A 599 12.50 -2.36 -24.86
CA LEU A 599 11.82 -3.32 -25.72
C LEU A 599 11.99 -4.75 -25.16
N PRO A 600 11.04 -5.66 -25.40
CA PRO A 600 11.23 -7.08 -25.11
C PRO A 600 12.51 -7.59 -25.78
N PRO A 601 13.26 -8.52 -25.17
CA PRO A 601 14.57 -8.98 -25.67
C PRO A 601 14.54 -9.70 -27.03
N ASN A 602 13.38 -9.84 -27.68
CA ASN A 602 13.20 -10.45 -29.00
C ASN A 602 12.53 -9.52 -30.02
N ALA A 603 12.42 -8.22 -29.73
CA ALA A 603 11.84 -7.24 -30.63
C ALA A 603 12.93 -6.55 -31.47
N LEU A 604 12.69 -6.40 -32.77
CA LEU A 604 13.50 -5.57 -33.66
C LEU A 604 13.00 -4.13 -33.62
N ARG A 605 13.95 -3.18 -33.51
CA ARG A 605 13.71 -1.75 -33.40
C ARG A 605 13.78 -1.09 -34.78
N ILE A 606 12.81 -0.24 -35.11
CA ILE A 606 12.88 0.66 -36.27
C ILE A 606 12.95 2.11 -35.74
N CYS A 607 14.04 2.83 -36.04
CA CYS A 607 14.25 4.24 -35.70
C CYS A 607 14.23 5.09 -36.98
N GLY A 608 13.11 5.73 -37.30
CA GLY A 608 13.01 6.54 -38.52
C GLY A 608 13.39 5.78 -39.80
N GLU A 609 13.90 6.49 -40.83
CA GLU A 609 14.32 5.92 -42.12
C GLU A 609 15.63 5.09 -42.06
N LYS A 610 16.21 4.86 -40.88
CA LYS A 610 17.41 4.03 -40.71
C LYS A 610 17.11 2.78 -39.89
N ILE A 611 17.35 1.62 -40.50
CA ILE A 611 17.37 0.32 -39.81
C ILE A 611 18.73 0.21 -39.12
N ASP A 612 18.77 0.40 -37.80
CA ASP A 612 19.98 0.15 -37.02
C ASP A 612 20.12 -1.35 -36.76
N GLY A 613 21.12 -1.92 -37.41
CA GLY A 613 21.42 -3.35 -37.44
C GLY A 613 21.97 -3.68 -38.82
N ASN A 614 23.31 -3.72 -38.94
CA ASN A 614 23.98 -4.07 -40.19
C ASN A 614 23.38 -5.35 -40.79
N LEU A 615 22.60 -5.19 -41.86
CA LEU A 615 22.28 -6.25 -42.81
C LEU A 615 23.39 -6.24 -43.87
N THR A 616 24.56 -6.73 -43.47
CA THR A 616 25.63 -7.23 -44.34
C THR A 616 26.23 -8.46 -43.72
#